data_AF-A0A1J3EH85-F1
#
_entry.id   AF-A0A1J3EH85-F1
#
_cell.length_a   1.000
_cell.length_b   1.000
_cell.length_c   1.000
_cell.angle_alpha   90.00
_cell.angle_beta   90.00
_cell.angle_gamma   90.00
#
_symmetry.space_group_name_H-M   'P 1'
#
loop_
_entity.id
_entity.type
_entity.pdbx_description
1 polymer ?
#
loop_
_entity_poly.entity_id
_entity_poly.type
_entity_poly.pdbx_seq_one_letter_code
_entity_poly.pdbx_strand_id
1 'polypeptide(L)'
;LTQFKNEFDTRRYNHSDSFNELVMCDYSTGAITTLILTACLSGTLMPNSSLFKLHHLRYLNLSGNNFISSSLPSEFGNLNRLEVLSLSSN
;
A
#
# COMPACT_ATOMS: atom_id res chain seq x y z
N LEU A 1 2.43 9.07 1.38
CA LEU A 1 1.25 8.35 0.82
C LEU A 1 0.88 8.84 -0.57
N THR A 2 0.70 10.15 -0.79
CA THR A 2 0.39 10.71 -2.12
C THR A 2 1.38 10.25 -3.20
N GLN A 3 2.67 10.20 -2.86
CA GLN A 3 3.70 9.68 -3.76
C GLN A 3 3.44 8.22 -4.19
N PHE A 4 3.05 7.34 -3.25
CA PHE A 4 2.76 5.93 -3.53
C PHE A 4 1.56 5.79 -4.45
N LYS A 5 0.44 6.49 -4.17
CA LYS A 5 -0.76 6.43 -5.01
C LYS A 5 -0.49 6.94 -6.43
N ASN A 6 0.36 7.94 -6.59
CA ASN A 6 0.75 8.49 -7.88
C ASN A 6 1.62 7.55 -8.74
N GLU A 7 2.11 6.43 -8.18
CA GLU A 7 2.85 5.40 -8.93
C GLU A 7 1.91 4.50 -9.75
N PHE A 8 0.59 4.57 -9.53
CA PHE A 8 -0.41 3.67 -10.13
C PHE A 8 -1.49 4.44 -10.91
N ASP A 9 -2.17 3.72 -11.81
CA ASP A 9 -3.36 4.25 -12.45
C ASP A 9 -4.56 4.11 -11.50
N THR A 10 -5.14 5.25 -11.10
CA THR A 10 -6.33 5.33 -10.25
C THR A 10 -7.57 5.78 -11.02
N ARG A 11 -7.51 5.95 -12.35
CA ARG A 11 -8.60 6.53 -13.16
C ARG A 11 -9.83 5.62 -13.29
N ARG A 12 -9.68 4.33 -13.04
CA ARG A 12 -10.80 3.37 -12.99
C ARG A 12 -11.46 3.29 -11.61
N TYR A 13 -10.97 4.06 -10.64
CA TYR A 13 -11.51 4.09 -9.30
C TYR A 13 -12.82 4.86 -9.24
N ASN A 14 -13.88 4.21 -8.76
CA ASN A 14 -15.15 4.87 -8.48
C ASN A 14 -15.06 5.50 -7.10
N HIS A 15 -14.98 6.83 -7.03
CA HIS A 15 -14.76 7.60 -5.79
C HIS A 15 -15.89 7.50 -4.74
N SER A 16 -16.93 6.70 -5.00
CA SER A 16 -18.10 6.54 -4.15
C SER A 16 -17.91 5.61 -2.95
N ASP A 17 -16.88 4.76 -2.93
CA ASP A 17 -16.60 3.87 -1.79
C ASP A 17 -15.59 4.51 -0.83
N SER A 18 -16.06 4.90 0.35
CA SER A 18 -15.25 5.50 1.40
C SER A 18 -14.41 4.49 2.20
N PHE A 19 -14.61 3.18 2.00
CA PHE A 19 -13.98 2.13 2.81
C PHE A 19 -12.66 1.59 2.25
N ASN A 20 -12.23 2.05 1.07
CA ASN A 20 -11.06 1.51 0.38
C ASN A 20 -9.73 2.15 0.78
N GLU A 21 -9.76 3.22 1.58
CA GLU A 21 -8.58 3.95 2.03
C GLU A 21 -8.64 4.20 3.54
N LEU A 22 -7.69 3.62 4.28
CA LEU A 22 -7.47 3.92 5.69
C LEU A 22 -5.99 4.15 5.96
N VAL A 23 -5.70 5.23 6.67
CA VAL A 23 -4.35 5.58 7.10
C VAL A 23 -4.40 5.85 8.60
N MET A 24 -3.62 5.10 9.37
CA MET A 24 -3.42 5.40 10.80
C MET A 24 -1.96 5.74 11.05
N CYS A 25 -1.76 6.75 11.88
CA CYS A 25 -0.46 7.21 12.31
C CYS A 25 -0.29 6.96 13.81
N ASP A 26 0.95 6.74 14.22
CA ASP A 26 1.33 6.80 15.62
C ASP A 26 1.19 8.25 16.13
N TYR A 27 0.50 8.44 17.25
CA TYR A 27 0.18 9.77 17.77
C TYR A 27 1.41 10.54 18.27
N SER A 28 2.45 9.81 18.70
CA SER A 28 3.66 10.42 19.29
C SER A 28 4.70 10.82 18.25
N THR A 29 4.83 10.02 17.18
CA THR A 29 5.86 10.20 16.14
C THR A 29 5.29 10.74 14.83
N GLY A 30 3.97 10.68 14.63
CA GLY A 30 3.32 10.98 13.36
C GLY A 30 3.59 9.96 12.24
N ALA A 31 4.31 8.87 12.54
CA ALA A 31 4.68 7.87 11.56
C ALA A 31 3.47 7.03 11.14
N ILE A 32 3.35 6.71 9.85
CA ILE A 32 2.29 5.84 9.35
C ILE A 32 2.53 4.41 9.84
N THR A 33 1.57 3.86 10.56
CA THR A 33 1.62 2.50 11.12
C THR A 33 0.62 1.56 10.47
N THR A 34 -0.49 2.07 9.96
CA THR A 34 -1.47 1.29 9.20
C THR A 34 -1.77 1.95 7.88
N LEU A 35 -1.74 1.15 6.81
CA LEU A 35 -2.14 1.53 5.48
C LEU A 35 -3.05 0.47 4.88
N ILE A 36 -4.27 0.85 4.55
CA ILE A 36 -5.22 0.05 3.78
C ILE A 36 -5.52 0.82 2.50
N LEU A 37 -5.25 0.19 1.37
CA LEU A 37 -5.58 0.69 0.03
C LEU A 37 -6.06 -0.49 -0.80
N THR A 38 -7.37 -0.63 -0.95
CA THR A 38 -8.00 -1.76 -1.65
C THR A 38 -8.74 -1.31 -2.89
N ALA A 39 -8.76 -2.11 -3.95
CA ALA A 39 -9.54 -1.83 -5.17
C ALA A 39 -9.27 -0.47 -5.86
N CYS A 40 -8.14 0.18 -5.56
CA CYS A 40 -7.80 1.52 -6.03
C CYS A 40 -6.67 1.55 -7.05
N LEU A 41 -5.82 0.53 -7.07
CA LEU A 41 -4.52 0.58 -7.75
C LEU A 41 -4.48 -0.42 -8.90
N SER A 42 -4.04 0.03 -10.06
CA SER A 42 -3.72 -0.84 -11.20
C SER A 42 -2.34 -0.50 -11.74
N GLY A 43 -1.51 -1.53 -11.98
CA GLY A 43 -0.16 -1.36 -12.50
C GLY A 43 0.85 -2.31 -11.88
N THR A 44 2.14 -1.98 -11.98
CA THR A 44 3.23 -2.81 -11.45
C THR A 44 3.77 -2.19 -10.16
N LEU A 45 3.80 -2.96 -9.06
CA LEU A 45 4.48 -2.55 -7.84
C LEU A 45 5.99 -2.67 -8.03
N MET A 46 6.65 -1.55 -8.33
CA MET A 46 8.07 -1.51 -8.63
C MET A 46 8.93 -1.63 -7.35
N PRO A 47 10.12 -2.27 -7.42
CA PRO A 47 11.07 -2.34 -6.31
C PRO A 47 11.43 -0.99 -5.67
N ASN A 48 11.44 0.09 -6.45
CA ASN A 48 11.74 1.45 -5.98
C ASN A 48 10.51 2.23 -5.49
N SER A 49 9.38 1.56 -5.27
CA SER A 49 8.15 2.18 -4.78
C SER A 49 8.37 2.94 -3.47
N SER A 50 7.73 4.10 -3.35
CA SER A 50 7.75 4.87 -2.11
C SER A 50 7.09 4.17 -0.93
N LEU A 51 6.32 3.10 -1.18
CA LEU A 51 5.79 2.18 -0.15
C LEU A 51 6.89 1.67 0.77
N PHE A 52 8.02 1.24 0.20
CA PHE A 52 9.10 0.58 0.95
C PHE A 52 9.91 1.54 1.83
N LYS A 53 9.63 2.85 1.76
CA LYS A 53 10.19 3.88 2.64
C LYS A 53 9.41 4.01 3.95
N LEU A 54 8.23 3.39 4.05
CA LEU A 54 7.36 3.45 5.22
C LEU A 54 7.79 2.42 6.28
N HIS A 55 9.02 2.56 6.79
CA HIS A 55 9.64 1.60 7.72
C HIS A 55 8.89 1.42 9.06
N HIS A 56 7.93 2.29 9.36
CA HIS A 56 7.11 2.23 10.58
C HIS A 56 5.79 1.47 10.39
N LEU A 57 5.49 1.00 9.17
CA LEU A 57 4.30 0.21 8.90
C LEU A 57 4.29 -1.07 9.73
N ARG A 58 3.16 -1.31 10.38
CA ARG A 58 2.81 -2.54 11.11
C ARG A 58 1.71 -3.31 10.39
N TYR A 59 0.77 -2.60 9.78
CA TYR A 59 -0.34 -3.20 9.04
C TYR A 59 -0.40 -2.65 7.61
N LEU A 60 -0.27 -3.53 6.62
CA LEU A 60 -0.40 -3.21 5.21
C LEU A 60 -1.43 -4.12 4.54
N ASN A 61 -2.50 -3.52 4.05
CA ASN A 61 -3.48 -4.21 3.22
C ASN A 61 -3.57 -3.56 1.84
N LEU A 62 -3.12 -4.29 0.83
CA LEU A 62 -3.24 -3.94 -0.58
C LEU A 62 -4.12 -4.95 -1.33
N SER A 63 -5.06 -5.62 -0.64
CA SER A 63 -5.92 -6.63 -1.25
C SER A 63 -6.86 -6.04 -2.31
N GLY A 64 -7.21 -6.82 -3.31
CA GLY A 64 -8.21 -6.44 -4.31
C GLY A 64 -7.73 -5.35 -5.28
N ASN A 65 -6.44 -5.03 -5.32
CA ASN A 65 -5.90 -4.19 -6.40
C ASN A 65 -5.64 -5.05 -7.64
N ASN A 66 -5.09 -4.46 -8.71
CA ASN A 66 -4.79 -5.15 -9.96
C ASN A 66 -3.29 -5.03 -10.24
N PHE A 67 -2.47 -5.79 -9.51
CA PHE A 67 -1.02 -5.72 -9.62
C PHE A 67 -0.51 -6.70 -10.67
N ILE A 68 0.14 -6.18 -11.71
CA ILE A 68 0.60 -6.96 -12.87
C ILE A 68 2.02 -7.55 -12.65
N SER A 69 2.49 -7.58 -11.40
CA SER A 69 3.87 -8.03 -11.10
C SER A 69 3.99 -9.54 -11.19
N SER A 70 5.05 -10.03 -11.84
CA SER A 70 5.36 -11.47 -11.91
C SER A 70 5.93 -12.03 -10.60
N SER A 71 6.38 -11.16 -9.69
CA SER A 71 6.95 -11.54 -8.41
C SER A 71 6.73 -10.46 -7.34
N LEU A 72 6.77 -10.89 -6.09
CA LEU A 72 6.79 -9.99 -4.95
C LEU A 72 8.17 -9.32 -4.84
N PRO A 73 8.26 -7.97 -4.85
CA PRO A 73 9.52 -7.28 -4.66
C PRO A 73 10.18 -7.66 -3.33
N SER A 74 11.49 -7.91 -3.34
CA SER A 74 12.24 -8.24 -2.12
C SER A 74 12.24 -7.10 -1.09
N GLU A 75 11.95 -5.89 -1.54
CA GLU A 75 11.89 -4.65 -0.78
C GLU A 75 10.74 -4.61 0.22
N PHE A 76 9.79 -5.56 0.18
CA PHE A 76 8.92 -5.83 1.33
C PHE A 76 9.73 -6.12 2.60
N GLY A 77 10.95 -6.66 2.48
CA GLY A 77 11.89 -6.82 3.60
C GLY A 77 12.36 -5.50 4.24
N ASN A 78 12.22 -4.36 3.57
CA ASN A 78 12.51 -3.05 4.16
C ASN A 78 11.44 -2.59 5.15
N LEU A 79 10.25 -3.21 5.11
CA LEU A 79 9.15 -2.98 6.06
C LEU A 79 9.35 -3.86 7.31
N ASN A 80 10.47 -3.68 7.99
CA ASN A 80 10.93 -4.56 9.06
C ASN A 80 10.06 -4.59 10.33
N ARG A 81 9.08 -3.66 10.47
CA ARG A 81 8.09 -3.63 11.55
C ARG A 81 6.73 -4.21 11.15
N LEU A 82 6.61 -4.73 9.93
CA LEU A 82 5.35 -5.21 9.40
C LEU A 82 4.92 -6.50 10.13
N GLU A 83 3.72 -6.45 10.71
CA GLU A 83 3.09 -7.55 11.44
C GLU A 83 2.04 -8.24 10.58
N VAL A 84 1.35 -7.46 9.73
CA VAL A 84 0.30 -7.95 8.84
C VAL A 84 0.54 -7.44 7.42
N LEU A 85 0.60 -8.39 6.48
CA LEU A 85 0.64 -8.15 5.04
C LEU A 85 -0.54 -8.88 4.39
N SER A 86 -1.44 -8.13 3.76
CA SER A 86 -2.52 -8.68 2.95
C SER A 86 -2.37 -8.23 1.50
N LEU A 87 -2.21 -9.22 0.62
CA LEU A 87 -2.08 -9.08 -0.83
C LEU A 87 -3.11 -9.95 -1.57
N SER A 88 -4.17 -10.38 -0.91
CA SER A 88 -5.18 -11.25 -1.51
C SER A 88 -5.87 -10.59 -2.71
N SER A 89 -6.28 -11.40 -3.69
CA SER A 89 -7.04 -10.95 -4.85
C SER A 89 -6.38 -9.80 -5.64
N ASN A 90 -5.06 -9.89 -5.85
CA ASN A 90 -4.29 -8.97 -6.69
C ASN A 90 -4.00 -9.50 -8.09
#